data_AF-A0A7C4IQL6-F1
#
_entry.id   AF-A0A7C4IQL6-F1
#
_cell.length_a   1.000
_cell.length_b   1.000
_cell.length_c   1.000
_cell.angle_alpha   90.00
_cell.angle_beta   90.00
_cell.angle_gamma   90.00
#
_symmetry.space_group_name_H-M   'P 1'
#
loop_
_entity.id
_entity.type
_entity.pdbx_description
1 polymer ?
#
loop_
_entity_poly.entity_id
_entity_poly.type
_entity_poly.pdbx_seq_one_letter_code
_entity_poly.pdbx_strand_id
1 'polypeptide(L)'
;MAIPEEKLVRIRAWEGVRALYDDLPVDRRRNRMEADRFQIYELLLAPLEGIREAPESHPEGDLLYHSLQVFTLAREKLAYDEEFLTAALLHDVGKGLDRLNHVAAALDALQGFITARTAWLIEHHVDALLLRNGTLGARSRRRLESHESFDELVLLAQCDAAGRQVGMIVPSLSEAIGFLRDLAQENEEG
;
A
#
# COMPACT_ATOMS: atom_id res chain seq x y z
N MET A 1 27.71 14.87 5.03
CA MET A 1 26.46 15.54 4.60
C MET A 1 25.45 15.32 5.71
N ALA A 2 24.95 16.38 6.35
CA ALA A 2 24.02 16.26 7.47
C ALA A 2 22.64 15.82 6.96
N ILE A 3 22.03 14.83 7.63
CA ILE A 3 20.67 14.39 7.33
C ILE A 3 19.72 15.50 7.82
N PRO A 4 18.76 15.96 6.99
CA PRO A 4 17.78 16.98 7.40
C PRO A 4 17.02 16.55 8.68
N GLU A 5 16.74 17.50 9.56
CA GLU A 5 16.13 17.25 10.88
C GLU A 5 14.76 16.54 10.78
N GLU A 6 14.00 16.85 9.75
CA GLU A 6 12.73 16.19 9.40
C GLU A 6 12.87 14.71 8.99
N LYS A 7 13.99 14.32 8.38
CA LYS A 7 14.34 12.90 8.17
C LYS A 7 14.73 12.23 9.49
N LEU A 8 15.40 12.95 10.40
CA LEU A 8 15.80 12.43 11.72
C LEU A 8 14.60 12.19 12.65
N VAL A 9 13.61 13.07 12.65
CA VAL A 9 12.36 12.89 13.41
C VAL A 9 11.60 11.66 12.91
N ARG A 10 11.54 11.47 11.59
CA ARG A 10 10.92 10.28 10.97
C ARG A 10 11.67 9.00 11.33
N ILE A 11 13.00 8.95 11.16
CA ILE A 11 13.82 7.78 11.52
C ILE A 11 13.65 7.39 13.00
N ARG A 12 13.59 8.36 13.91
CA ARG A 12 13.38 8.10 15.35
C ARG A 12 12.00 7.57 15.68
N ALA A 13 10.97 8.00 14.96
CA ALA A 13 9.62 7.43 15.09
C ALA A 13 9.61 5.95 14.66
N TRP A 14 10.29 5.62 13.57
CA TRP A 14 10.47 4.25 13.09
C TRP A 14 11.25 3.35 14.06
N GLU A 15 12.34 3.85 14.64
CA GLU A 15 13.11 3.11 15.67
C GLU A 15 12.27 2.87 16.93
N GLY A 16 11.45 3.83 17.34
CA GLY A 16 10.55 3.70 18.50
C GLY A 16 9.45 2.66 18.30
N VAL A 17 8.83 2.63 17.11
CA VAL A 17 7.81 1.63 16.74
C VAL A 17 8.42 0.22 16.70
N ARG A 18 9.62 0.09 16.11
CA ARG A 18 10.32 -1.20 16.03
C ARG A 18 10.74 -1.75 17.40
N ALA A 19 11.21 -0.88 18.30
CA ALA A 19 11.58 -1.28 19.65
C ALA A 19 10.38 -1.75 20.51
N LEU A 20 9.19 -1.15 20.31
CA LEU A 20 7.96 -1.58 20.98
C LEU A 20 7.46 -2.96 20.53
N TYR A 21 7.85 -3.39 19.33
CA TYR A 21 7.43 -4.64 18.72
C TYR A 21 8.25 -5.86 19.17
N ASP A 22 9.56 -5.70 19.38
CA ASP A 22 10.47 -6.81 19.69
C ASP A 22 10.29 -7.41 21.12
N ASP A 23 9.70 -6.66 22.06
CA ASP A 23 9.66 -7.00 23.49
C ASP A 23 8.42 -7.81 23.97
N LEU A 24 7.54 -8.30 23.09
CA LEU A 24 6.24 -8.88 23.51
C LEU A 24 6.17 -10.43 23.54
N PRO A 25 5.44 -11.07 24.48
CA PRO A 25 5.28 -12.54 24.54
C PRO A 25 4.49 -13.13 23.37
N VAL A 26 4.92 -14.30 22.86
CA VAL A 26 4.45 -14.95 21.61
C VAL A 26 2.94 -15.18 21.50
N ASP A 27 2.28 -15.59 22.59
CA ASP A 27 0.86 -16.00 22.56
C ASP A 27 -0.12 -14.79 22.49
N ARG A 28 0.34 -13.60 22.92
CA ARG A 28 -0.39 -12.34 22.73
C ARG A 28 -0.10 -11.68 21.38
N ARG A 29 0.82 -12.24 20.58
CA ARG A 29 1.15 -11.68 19.27
C ARG A 29 -0.02 -11.89 18.30
N ARG A 30 -0.64 -13.08 18.22
CA ARG A 30 -1.60 -13.37 17.15
C ARG A 30 -2.83 -12.43 17.07
N ASN A 31 -3.52 -12.21 18.19
CA ASN A 31 -4.71 -11.32 18.25
C ASN A 31 -4.34 -9.82 18.35
N ARG A 32 -3.11 -9.50 18.75
CA ARG A 32 -2.59 -8.12 18.74
C ARG A 32 -2.00 -7.73 17.38
N MET A 33 -1.45 -8.67 16.62
CA MET A 33 -0.79 -8.48 15.32
C MET A 33 -1.74 -7.94 14.25
N GLU A 34 -3.01 -8.35 14.25
CA GLU A 34 -4.00 -7.76 13.35
C GLU A 34 -4.36 -6.33 13.76
N ALA A 35 -4.65 -6.11 15.04
CA ALA A 35 -4.87 -4.76 15.57
C ALA A 35 -3.63 -3.84 15.39
N ASP A 36 -2.43 -4.43 15.29
CA ASP A 36 -1.14 -3.76 15.09
C ASP A 36 -0.86 -3.46 13.61
N ARG A 37 -1.12 -4.40 12.68
CA ARG A 37 -0.87 -4.17 11.24
C ARG A 37 -1.68 -2.99 10.69
N PHE A 38 -2.95 -2.86 11.09
CA PHE A 38 -3.78 -1.73 10.67
C PHE A 38 -3.32 -0.39 11.25
N GLN A 39 -2.72 -0.38 12.44
CA GLN A 39 -2.09 0.83 12.99
C GLN A 39 -0.82 1.19 12.21
N ILE A 40 -0.02 0.20 11.80
CA ILE A 40 1.14 0.41 10.94
C ILE A 40 0.71 0.97 9.58
N TYR A 41 -0.37 0.47 8.99
CA TYR A 41 -0.92 0.98 7.74
C TYR A 41 -1.33 2.45 7.87
N GLU A 42 -2.07 2.79 8.93
CA GLU A 42 -2.49 4.17 9.21
C GLU A 42 -1.28 5.10 9.42
N LEU A 43 -0.26 4.64 10.18
CA LEU A 43 0.98 5.38 10.40
C LEU A 43 1.77 5.62 9.10
N LEU A 44 1.70 4.69 8.15
CA LEU A 44 2.33 4.78 6.84
C LEU A 44 1.56 5.68 5.86
N LEU A 45 0.23 5.64 5.91
CA LEU A 45 -0.65 6.37 5.00
C LEU A 45 -0.83 7.84 5.41
N ALA A 46 -0.98 8.13 6.70
CA ALA A 46 -1.24 9.50 7.16
C ALA A 46 -0.18 10.53 6.69
N PRO A 47 1.14 10.22 6.69
CA PRO A 47 2.15 11.15 6.19
C PRO A 47 2.10 11.42 4.68
N LEU A 48 1.32 10.66 3.91
CA LEU A 48 1.12 10.90 2.47
C LEU A 48 0.20 12.10 2.22
N GLU A 49 -0.59 12.52 3.22
CA GLU A 49 -1.39 13.73 3.15
C GLU A 49 -0.48 14.95 2.89
N GLY A 50 -0.82 15.73 1.86
CA GLY A 50 -0.01 16.88 1.44
C GLY A 50 1.25 16.54 0.62
N ILE A 51 1.65 15.26 0.47
CA ILE A 51 2.72 14.88 -0.46
C ILE A 51 2.14 14.79 -1.87
N ARG A 52 2.58 15.68 -2.77
CA ARG A 52 2.06 15.75 -4.14
C ARG A 52 3.05 15.18 -5.15
N GLU A 53 2.52 14.80 -6.31
CA GLU A 53 3.29 14.48 -7.52
C GLU A 53 3.11 15.60 -8.56
N ALA A 54 3.66 15.40 -9.76
CA ALA A 54 3.55 16.37 -10.86
C ALA A 54 2.07 16.56 -11.25
N PRO A 55 1.49 17.77 -11.13
CA PRO A 55 0.06 18.01 -11.36
C PRO A 55 -0.41 17.66 -12.78
N GLU A 56 0.49 17.66 -13.76
CA GLU A 56 0.19 17.31 -15.14
C GLU A 56 -0.19 15.83 -15.30
N SER A 57 0.36 14.95 -14.46
CA SER A 57 0.10 13.52 -14.48
C SER A 57 -0.66 13.00 -13.26
N HIS A 58 -0.77 13.84 -12.21
CA HIS A 58 -1.45 13.58 -10.94
C HIS A 58 -2.30 14.79 -10.51
N PRO A 59 -3.39 15.09 -11.24
CA PRO A 59 -4.25 16.23 -10.95
C PRO A 59 -5.07 16.07 -9.64
N GLU A 60 -5.19 14.85 -9.12
CA GLU A 60 -5.98 14.50 -7.93
C GLU A 60 -5.52 15.23 -6.66
N GLY A 61 -4.23 15.55 -6.53
CA GLY A 61 -3.70 16.25 -5.36
C GLY A 61 -2.57 15.48 -4.69
N ASP A 62 -2.80 15.02 -3.46
CA ASP A 62 -1.80 14.30 -2.67
C ASP A 62 -1.92 12.77 -2.76
N LEU A 63 -0.85 12.10 -2.34
CA LEU A 63 -0.69 10.66 -2.41
C LEU A 63 -1.65 9.89 -1.48
N LEU A 64 -2.08 10.48 -0.36
CA LEU A 64 -3.11 9.85 0.47
C LEU A 64 -4.44 9.82 -0.28
N TYR A 65 -4.83 10.95 -0.88
CA TYR A 65 -6.04 11.03 -1.68
C TYR A 65 -5.99 10.09 -2.89
N HIS A 66 -4.84 10.00 -3.58
CA HIS A 66 -4.63 9.01 -4.64
C HIS A 66 -4.86 7.57 -4.13
N SER A 67 -4.22 7.19 -3.02
CA SER A 67 -4.35 5.85 -2.43
C SER A 67 -5.80 5.50 -2.09
N LEU A 68 -6.56 6.47 -1.56
CA LEU A 68 -7.99 6.29 -1.26
C LEU A 68 -8.87 6.17 -2.51
N GLN A 69 -8.52 6.85 -3.61
CA GLN A 69 -9.20 6.64 -4.90
C GLN A 69 -8.94 5.23 -5.45
N VAL A 70 -7.68 4.80 -5.45
CA VAL A 70 -7.29 3.47 -5.93
C VAL A 70 -7.98 2.39 -5.11
N PHE A 71 -8.01 2.52 -3.78
CA PHE A 71 -8.76 1.64 -2.88
C PHE A 71 -10.26 1.62 -3.21
N THR A 72 -10.88 2.79 -3.43
CA THR A 72 -12.32 2.88 -3.76
C THR A 72 -12.62 2.13 -5.05
N LEU A 73 -11.82 2.35 -6.10
CA LEU A 73 -11.97 1.69 -7.39
C LEU A 73 -11.71 0.19 -7.31
N ALA A 74 -10.71 -0.23 -6.52
CA ALA A 74 -10.40 -1.63 -6.29
C ALA A 74 -11.57 -2.35 -5.59
N ARG A 75 -12.18 -1.70 -4.58
CA ARG A 75 -13.34 -2.22 -3.84
C ARG A 75 -14.56 -2.42 -4.73
N GLU A 76 -14.77 -1.56 -5.73
CA GLU A 76 -15.84 -1.75 -6.71
C GLU A 76 -15.65 -3.00 -7.58
N LYS A 77 -14.43 -3.52 -7.68
CA LYS A 77 -14.08 -4.67 -8.53
C LYS A 77 -14.01 -5.97 -7.72
N LEU A 78 -13.35 -5.94 -6.57
CA LEU A 78 -13.09 -7.11 -5.72
C LEU A 78 -13.33 -6.74 -4.25
N ALA A 79 -14.60 -6.53 -3.88
CA ALA A 79 -14.99 -6.03 -2.56
C ALA A 79 -14.63 -6.95 -1.38
N TYR A 80 -14.41 -8.25 -1.63
CA TYR A 80 -14.18 -9.26 -0.59
C TYR A 80 -12.72 -9.75 -0.55
N ASP A 81 -11.84 -9.21 -1.39
CA ASP A 81 -10.44 -9.62 -1.46
C ASP A 81 -9.57 -8.70 -0.59
N GLU A 82 -9.44 -9.05 0.70
CA GLU A 82 -8.66 -8.25 1.68
C GLU A 82 -7.23 -7.98 1.20
N GLU A 83 -6.52 -9.00 0.73
CA GLU A 83 -5.11 -8.88 0.34
C GLU A 83 -4.93 -7.95 -0.87
N PHE A 84 -5.85 -8.00 -1.83
CA PHE A 84 -5.86 -7.11 -3.00
C PHE A 84 -6.20 -5.67 -2.61
N LEU A 85 -7.21 -5.47 -1.76
CA LEU A 85 -7.60 -4.14 -1.30
C LEU A 85 -6.52 -3.50 -0.43
N THR A 86 -5.84 -4.29 0.40
CA THR A 86 -4.67 -3.86 1.16
C THR A 86 -3.53 -3.45 0.22
N ALA A 87 -3.26 -4.21 -0.84
CA ALA A 87 -2.27 -3.81 -1.85
C ALA A 87 -2.67 -2.50 -2.56
N ALA A 88 -3.94 -2.35 -2.93
CA ALA A 88 -4.47 -1.14 -3.57
C ALA A 88 -4.30 0.10 -2.69
N LEU A 89 -4.58 -0.02 -1.38
CA LEU A 89 -4.43 1.09 -0.44
C LEU A 89 -2.96 1.44 -0.18
N LEU A 90 -2.06 0.44 -0.16
CA LEU A 90 -0.68 0.61 0.31
C LEU A 90 0.38 0.71 -0.78
N HIS A 91 0.05 0.51 -2.07
CA HIS A 91 1.04 0.38 -3.16
C HIS A 91 2.07 1.52 -3.21
N ASP A 92 1.67 2.73 -2.81
CA ASP A 92 2.46 3.96 -2.91
C ASP A 92 3.04 4.48 -1.58
N VAL A 93 2.85 3.79 -0.45
CA VAL A 93 3.34 4.28 0.87
C VAL A 93 4.84 4.53 0.90
N GLY A 94 5.60 3.78 0.10
CA GLY A 94 7.03 3.96 -0.03
C GLY A 94 7.45 5.33 -0.59
N LYS A 95 6.58 6.03 -1.33
CA LYS A 95 6.84 7.39 -1.82
C LYS A 95 6.95 8.40 -0.66
N GLY A 96 6.34 8.12 0.48
CA GLY A 96 6.50 8.91 1.72
C GLY A 96 7.85 8.68 2.43
N LEU A 97 8.53 7.58 2.13
CA LEU A 97 9.77 7.12 2.78
C LEU A 97 11.02 7.38 1.92
N ASP A 98 11.02 6.84 0.70
CA ASP A 98 12.05 7.03 -0.32
C ASP A 98 11.42 7.01 -1.72
N ARG A 99 11.25 8.19 -2.32
CA ARG A 99 10.65 8.31 -3.66
C ARG A 99 11.43 7.58 -4.75
N LEU A 100 12.76 7.49 -4.64
CA LEU A 100 13.59 6.89 -5.68
C LEU A 100 13.50 5.36 -5.67
N ASN A 101 13.29 4.76 -4.49
CA ASN A 101 13.21 3.32 -4.30
C ASN A 101 11.90 2.91 -3.59
N HIS A 102 10.79 3.59 -3.93
CA HIS A 102 9.54 3.49 -3.17
C HIS A 102 9.02 2.06 -3.04
N VAL A 103 9.14 1.22 -4.07
CA VAL A 103 8.75 -0.20 -3.98
C VAL A 103 9.52 -0.91 -2.85
N ALA A 104 10.85 -0.83 -2.86
CA ALA A 104 11.67 -1.47 -1.83
C ALA A 104 11.38 -0.89 -0.44
N ALA A 105 11.23 0.44 -0.35
CA ALA A 105 10.91 1.11 0.91
C ALA A 105 9.53 0.68 1.47
N ALA A 106 8.54 0.48 0.60
CA ALA A 106 7.22 -0.01 1.00
C ALA A 106 7.31 -1.46 1.53
N LEU A 107 8.00 -2.34 0.79
CA LEU A 107 8.16 -3.75 1.18
C LEU A 107 8.92 -3.90 2.51
N ASP A 108 10.00 -3.13 2.70
CA ASP A 108 10.77 -3.13 3.95
C ASP A 108 9.92 -2.64 5.14
N ALA A 109 9.10 -1.59 4.93
CA ALA A 109 8.27 -1.01 5.98
C ALA A 109 7.06 -1.89 6.34
N LEU A 110 6.54 -2.64 5.37
CA LEU A 110 5.37 -3.53 5.53
C LEU A 110 5.76 -4.96 5.90
N GLN A 111 7.05 -5.27 5.95
CA GLN A 111 7.54 -6.62 6.23
C GLN A 111 6.98 -7.15 7.56
N GLY A 112 6.33 -8.32 7.50
CA GLY A 112 5.72 -8.95 8.67
C GLY A 112 4.31 -8.44 9.02
N PHE A 113 3.81 -7.44 8.29
CA PHE A 113 2.46 -6.90 8.46
C PHE A 113 1.53 -7.21 7.29
N ILE A 114 2.08 -7.51 6.10
CA ILE A 114 1.33 -7.93 4.91
C ILE A 114 1.58 -9.40 4.56
N THR A 115 0.67 -10.00 3.81
CA THR A 115 0.83 -11.37 3.29
C THR A 115 1.82 -11.41 2.13
N ALA A 116 2.24 -12.61 1.73
CA ALA A 116 3.11 -12.79 0.57
C ALA A 116 2.44 -12.33 -0.74
N ARG A 117 1.12 -12.55 -0.88
CA ARG A 117 0.37 -12.12 -2.05
C ARG A 117 0.25 -10.60 -2.12
N THR A 118 -0.09 -9.93 -1.01
CA THR A 118 -0.09 -8.46 -0.93
C THR A 118 1.30 -7.89 -1.23
N ALA A 119 2.36 -8.48 -0.67
CA ALA A 119 3.73 -8.07 -0.96
C ALA A 119 4.06 -8.19 -2.45
N TRP A 120 3.68 -9.29 -3.09
CA TRP A 120 3.92 -9.50 -4.52
C TRP A 120 3.18 -8.48 -5.39
N LEU A 121 1.93 -8.14 -5.05
CA LEU A 121 1.16 -7.10 -5.75
C LEU A 121 1.83 -5.73 -5.63
N ILE A 122 2.28 -5.36 -4.43
CA ILE A 122 3.01 -4.10 -4.19
C ILE A 122 4.38 -4.12 -4.90
N GLU A 123 5.10 -5.24 -4.89
CA GLU A 123 6.41 -5.36 -5.56
C GLU A 123 6.30 -5.07 -7.06
N HIS A 124 5.23 -5.55 -7.69
CA HIS A 124 5.10 -5.53 -9.15
C HIS A 124 4.15 -4.48 -9.73
N HIS A 125 3.55 -3.61 -8.91
CA HIS A 125 2.57 -2.62 -9.40
C HIS A 125 3.17 -1.69 -10.48
N VAL A 126 4.45 -1.30 -10.35
CA VAL A 126 5.15 -0.49 -11.37
C VAL A 126 5.33 -1.28 -12.67
N ASP A 127 5.72 -2.55 -12.60
CA ASP A 127 5.85 -3.41 -13.79
C ASP A 127 4.49 -3.60 -14.47
N ALA A 128 3.40 -3.65 -13.70
CA ALA A 128 2.04 -3.74 -14.22
C ALA A 128 1.59 -2.47 -14.96
N LEU A 129 1.98 -1.28 -14.49
CA LEU A 129 1.81 -0.03 -15.23
C LEU A 129 2.60 -0.05 -16.56
N LEU A 130 3.85 -0.53 -16.54
CA LEU A 130 4.65 -0.69 -17.76
C LEU A 130 4.01 -1.70 -18.73
N LEU A 131 3.43 -2.78 -18.20
CA LEU A 131 2.70 -3.77 -18.99
C LEU A 131 1.50 -3.13 -19.67
N ARG A 132 0.69 -2.39 -18.91
CA ARG A 132 -0.49 -1.65 -19.40
C ARG A 132 -0.11 -0.64 -20.48
N ASN A 133 1.02 0.05 -20.33
CA ASN A 133 1.53 1.02 -21.31
C ASN A 133 2.23 0.36 -22.51
N GLY A 134 2.32 -0.97 -22.56
CA GLY A 134 2.96 -1.71 -23.64
C GLY A 134 4.49 -1.63 -23.65
N THR A 135 5.11 -1.11 -22.60
CA THR A 135 6.57 -0.87 -22.50
C THR A 135 7.31 -1.94 -21.70
N LEU A 136 6.60 -2.85 -21.03
CA LEU A 136 7.23 -3.94 -20.30
C LEU A 136 7.90 -4.95 -21.25
N GLY A 137 9.17 -5.28 -20.96
CA GLY A 137 9.93 -6.26 -21.72
C GLY A 137 9.36 -7.67 -21.64
N ALA A 138 9.48 -8.43 -22.74
CA ALA A 138 8.85 -9.75 -22.90
C ALA A 138 9.21 -10.76 -21.79
N ARG A 139 10.44 -10.71 -21.26
CA ARG A 139 10.86 -11.60 -20.17
C ARG A 139 10.14 -11.28 -18.86
N SER A 140 10.04 -9.99 -18.50
CA SER A 140 9.33 -9.56 -17.30
C SER A 140 7.84 -9.87 -17.41
N ARG A 141 7.24 -9.59 -18.57
CA ARG A 141 5.84 -9.96 -18.85
C ARG A 141 5.56 -11.45 -18.58
N ARG A 142 6.36 -12.36 -19.15
CA ARG A 142 6.19 -13.81 -18.93
C ARG A 142 6.31 -14.22 -17.46
N ARG A 143 7.14 -13.53 -16.67
CA ARG A 143 7.24 -13.81 -15.23
C ARG A 143 5.97 -13.39 -14.50
N LEU A 144 5.45 -12.20 -14.80
CA LEU A 144 4.19 -11.74 -14.23
C LEU A 144 3.03 -12.68 -14.60
N GLU A 145 2.90 -13.03 -15.87
CA GLU A 145 1.84 -13.92 -16.41
C GLU A 145 1.85 -15.33 -15.78
N SER A 146 2.97 -15.74 -15.15
CA SER A 146 3.07 -17.06 -14.51
C SER A 146 2.60 -17.09 -13.06
N HIS A 147 2.34 -15.92 -12.46
CA HIS A 147 1.89 -15.84 -11.07
C HIS A 147 0.36 -15.97 -10.99
N GLU A 148 -0.14 -16.61 -9.93
CA GLU A 148 -1.57 -16.86 -9.78
C GLU A 148 -2.41 -15.58 -9.64
N SER A 149 -1.82 -14.53 -9.05
CA SER A 149 -2.48 -13.22 -8.88
C SER A 149 -2.19 -12.22 -10.02
N PHE A 150 -1.87 -12.72 -11.20
CA PHE A 150 -1.55 -11.86 -12.35
C PHE A 150 -2.74 -10.97 -12.75
N ASP A 151 -3.95 -11.51 -12.74
CA ASP A 151 -5.15 -10.76 -13.12
C ASP A 151 -5.44 -9.63 -12.12
N GLU A 152 -5.26 -9.88 -10.82
CA GLU A 152 -5.37 -8.84 -9.79
C GLU A 152 -4.28 -7.78 -9.92
N LEU A 153 -3.06 -8.17 -10.29
CA LEU A 153 -1.99 -7.20 -10.56
C LEU A 153 -2.34 -6.28 -11.74
N VAL A 154 -2.90 -6.84 -12.81
CA VAL A 154 -3.38 -6.07 -13.96
C VAL A 154 -4.52 -5.14 -13.54
N LEU A 155 -5.45 -5.64 -12.72
CA LEU A 155 -6.55 -4.85 -12.18
C LEU A 155 -6.05 -3.70 -11.29
N LEU A 156 -5.05 -3.94 -10.45
CA LEU A 156 -4.42 -2.92 -9.61
C LEU A 156 -3.87 -1.77 -10.46
N ALA A 157 -3.15 -2.09 -11.54
CA ALA A 157 -2.64 -1.07 -12.47
C ALA A 157 -3.74 -0.30 -13.21
N GLN A 158 -4.92 -0.92 -13.43
CA GLN A 158 -6.08 -0.21 -13.96
C GLN A 158 -6.66 0.77 -12.94
N CYS A 159 -6.79 0.34 -11.68
CA CYS A 159 -7.27 1.18 -10.59
C CYS A 159 -6.32 2.35 -10.31
N ASP A 160 -5.00 2.13 -10.25
CA ASP A 160 -3.97 3.19 -10.12
C ASP A 160 -4.11 4.23 -11.24
N ALA A 161 -4.12 3.78 -12.49
CA ALA A 161 -4.24 4.70 -13.62
C ALA A 161 -5.57 5.48 -13.61
N ALA A 162 -6.65 4.88 -13.09
CA ALA A 162 -7.96 5.50 -13.00
C ALA A 162 -8.11 6.43 -11.77
N GLY A 163 -7.37 6.19 -10.68
CA GLY A 163 -7.39 6.91 -9.40
C GLY A 163 -6.75 8.30 -9.43
N ARG A 164 -6.85 8.99 -10.57
CA ARG A 164 -6.28 10.31 -10.85
C ARG A 164 -7.38 11.33 -11.16
N GLN A 165 -8.46 11.27 -10.39
CA GLN A 165 -9.66 12.08 -10.60
C GLN A 165 -9.70 13.24 -9.61
N VAL A 166 -10.03 14.43 -10.10
CA VAL A 166 -10.30 15.58 -9.24
C VAL A 166 -11.71 15.44 -8.66
N GLY A 167 -11.85 15.53 -7.34
CA GLY A 167 -13.16 15.56 -6.68
C GLY A 167 -13.90 14.23 -6.62
N MET A 168 -13.21 13.10 -6.82
CA MET A 168 -13.76 11.77 -6.53
C MET A 168 -14.15 11.67 -5.05
N ILE A 169 -15.33 11.13 -4.79
CA ILE A 169 -15.76 10.79 -3.43
C ILE A 169 -15.04 9.52 -3.01
N VAL A 170 -14.26 9.62 -1.94
CA VAL A 170 -13.48 8.53 -1.36
C VAL A 170 -13.80 8.42 0.14
N PRO A 171 -13.62 7.24 0.77
CA PRO A 171 -13.70 7.13 2.21
C PRO A 171 -12.58 7.94 2.87
N SER A 172 -12.77 8.29 4.14
CA SER A 172 -11.68 8.72 5.00
C SER A 172 -10.67 7.58 5.24
N LEU A 173 -9.45 7.93 5.67
CA LEU A 173 -8.43 6.93 6.03
C LEU A 173 -8.94 5.93 7.06
N SER A 174 -9.58 6.41 8.13
CA SER A 174 -10.11 5.54 9.19
C SER A 174 -11.24 4.63 8.69
N GLU A 175 -12.07 5.09 7.75
CA GLU A 175 -13.11 4.24 7.13
C GLU A 175 -12.50 3.17 6.22
N ALA A 176 -11.48 3.49 5.43
CA ALA A 176 -10.79 2.51 4.58
C ALA A 176 -10.08 1.44 5.42
N ILE A 177 -9.38 1.85 6.49
CA ILE A 177 -8.73 0.93 7.44
C ILE A 177 -9.77 0.10 8.20
N GLY A 178 -10.87 0.70 8.62
CA GLY A 178 -11.98 0.00 9.27
C GLY A 178 -12.55 -1.10 8.37
N PHE A 179 -12.78 -0.79 7.10
CA PHE A 179 -13.27 -1.77 6.13
C PHE A 179 -12.33 -2.97 5.96
N LEU A 180 -11.01 -2.74 5.85
CA LEU A 180 -10.04 -3.83 5.76
C LEU A 180 -9.99 -4.66 7.05
N ARG A 181 -10.14 -4.02 8.20
CA ARG A 181 -10.18 -4.71 9.50
C ARG A 181 -11.39 -5.62 9.61
N ASP A 182 -12.56 -5.15 9.18
CA ASP A 182 -13.79 -5.94 9.21
C ASP A 182 -13.66 -7.16 8.27
N LEU A 183 -13.14 -6.98 7.05
CA LEU A 183 -12.89 -8.10 6.13
C LEU A 183 -11.89 -9.12 6.67
N ALA A 184 -10.82 -8.66 7.33
CA ALA A 184 -9.84 -9.57 7.91
C ALA A 184 -10.48 -10.45 9.00
N GLN A 185 -11.33 -9.87 9.86
CA GLN A 185 -12.06 -10.61 10.89
C GLN A 185 -13.03 -11.62 10.28
N GLU A 186 -13.79 -11.24 9.25
CA GLU A 186 -14.69 -12.14 8.55
C GLU A 186 -13.95 -13.34 7.93
N ASN A 187 -12.76 -13.13 7.38
CA ASN A 187 -11.93 -14.19 6.79
C ASN A 187 -11.30 -15.12 7.84
N GLU A 188 -11.11 -14.68 9.08
CA GLU A 188 -10.62 -15.54 10.17
C GLU A 188 -11.74 -16.39 10.80
N GLU A 189 -12.98 -15.92 10.76
CA GLU A 189 -14.16 -16.60 11.33
C GLU A 189 -14.79 -17.65 10.39
N GLY A 190 -14.50 -17.58 9.08
CA GLY A 190 -15.02 -18.48 8.04
C GLY A 190 -14.18 -19.73 7.79
#